data_AF-A0A2H5VEV1-F1
#
_entry.id   AF-A0A2H5VEV1-F1
#
_cell.length_a   1.000
_cell.length_b   1.000
_cell.length_c   1.000
_cell.angle_alpha   90.00
_cell.angle_beta   90.00
_cell.angle_gamma   90.00
#
_symmetry.space_group_name_H-M   'P 1'
#
loop_
_entity.id
_entity.type
_entity.pdbx_description
1 polymer ?
#
loop_
_entity_poly.entity_id
_entity_poly.type
_entity_poly.pdbx_seq_one_letter_code
_entity_poly.pdbx_strand_id
1 'polypeptide(L)'
;MALSKRLLTCDKSVKEKIWLKDYDKLRGMYLRGKTLGIIGLGRIGSYVAKLMKPFGVRILAYDPYIPKEKALLLDVELVKDLKDLLKEVDILTIHAILTEETRHMISEEELKLMKKNAIIVNTARGAIIDERALYKALKENWIAGAALDVFEKEPPNDSPLLMEGDKLLLSPHVAGLSEEMERELTLAQVNCCLKAKQGLPPDSTLNPQAIDKWKIKKFLT
;
A
#
# COMPACT_ATOMS: atom_id res chain seq x y z
N MET A 1 -4.33 10.91 0.08
CA MET A 1 -4.74 12.32 -0.19
C MET A 1 -5.99 12.43 -1.05
N ALA A 2 -6.02 11.85 -2.26
CA ALA A 2 -7.15 12.00 -3.17
C ALA A 2 -8.48 11.53 -2.55
N LEU A 3 -8.51 10.30 -2.02
CA LEU A 3 -9.68 9.76 -1.32
C LEU A 3 -10.08 10.59 -0.09
N SER A 4 -9.12 10.92 0.78
CA SER A 4 -9.38 11.69 2.01
C SER A 4 -9.99 13.07 1.75
N LYS A 5 -9.84 13.62 0.55
CA LYS A 5 -10.41 14.91 0.15
C LYS A 5 -11.52 14.78 -0.89
N ARG A 6 -11.98 13.55 -1.18
CA ARG A 6 -13.05 13.23 -2.15
C ARG A 6 -12.80 13.84 -3.53
N LEU A 7 -11.54 13.88 -3.96
CA LEU A 7 -11.16 14.63 -5.15
C LEU A 7 -11.89 14.18 -6.41
N LEU A 8 -12.13 12.88 -6.59
CA LEU A 8 -12.83 12.36 -7.78
C LEU A 8 -14.29 12.82 -7.84
N THR A 9 -15.00 12.79 -6.70
CA THR A 9 -16.38 13.31 -6.61
C THR A 9 -16.43 14.80 -6.91
N CYS A 10 -15.51 15.58 -6.31
CA CYS A 10 -15.41 17.02 -6.53
C CYS A 10 -15.06 17.37 -7.99
N ASP A 11 -14.09 16.66 -8.57
CA ASP A 11 -13.67 16.85 -9.97
C ASP A 11 -14.81 16.53 -10.93
N LYS A 12 -15.47 15.37 -10.74
CA LYS A 12 -16.62 14.96 -11.55
C LYS A 12 -17.73 15.99 -11.52
N SER A 13 -18.12 16.48 -10.33
CA SER A 13 -19.23 17.44 -10.23
C SER A 13 -18.96 18.74 -10.97
N VAL A 14 -17.74 19.28 -10.84
CA VAL A 14 -17.38 20.54 -11.52
C VAL A 14 -17.36 20.35 -13.04
N LYS A 15 -16.82 19.22 -13.54
CA LYS A 15 -16.83 18.88 -14.98
C LYS A 15 -18.26 18.72 -15.52
N GLU A 16 -19.16 18.20 -14.71
CA GLU A 16 -20.60 18.09 -15.02
C GLU A 16 -21.35 19.43 -14.88
N LYS A 17 -20.63 20.54 -14.62
CA LYS A 17 -21.19 21.89 -14.39
C LYS A 17 -22.12 21.97 -13.17
N ILE A 18 -21.96 21.03 -12.22
CA ILE A 18 -22.69 20.99 -10.96
C ILE A 18 -21.79 21.54 -9.86
N TRP A 19 -22.12 22.73 -9.35
CA TRP A 19 -21.49 23.28 -8.17
C TRP A 19 -22.13 22.69 -6.90
N LEU A 20 -21.59 21.57 -6.41
CA LEU A 20 -22.08 20.93 -5.19
C LEU A 20 -21.97 21.90 -4.00
N LYS A 21 -23.11 22.14 -3.35
CA LYS A 21 -23.22 22.93 -2.11
C LYS A 21 -23.49 22.06 -0.88
N ASP A 22 -23.69 20.76 -1.08
CA ASP A 22 -23.83 19.78 -0.01
C ASP A 22 -22.45 19.53 0.63
N TYR A 23 -22.09 20.41 1.57
CA TYR A 23 -20.79 20.37 2.22
C TYR A 23 -20.57 19.12 3.07
N ASP A 24 -21.63 18.41 3.48
CA ASP A 24 -21.49 17.15 4.20
C ASP A 24 -20.95 16.06 3.27
N LYS A 25 -21.43 16.00 2.02
CA LYS A 25 -20.87 15.11 0.99
C LYS A 25 -19.47 15.49 0.53
N LEU A 26 -19.09 16.75 0.67
CA LEU A 26 -17.76 17.25 0.29
C LEU A 26 -16.76 17.23 1.46
N ARG A 27 -17.22 16.97 2.69
CA ARG A 27 -16.36 17.00 3.87
C ARG A 27 -15.31 15.89 3.78
N GLY A 28 -14.06 16.33 3.67
CA GLY A 28 -12.89 15.45 3.71
C GLY A 28 -12.27 15.36 5.09
N MET A 29 -11.24 14.52 5.20
CA MET A 29 -10.42 14.36 6.39
C MET A 29 -9.35 15.47 6.49
N TYR A 30 -9.20 16.04 7.67
CA TYR A 30 -8.05 16.87 8.04
C TYR A 30 -6.97 16.00 8.67
N LEU A 31 -5.76 16.01 8.11
CA LEU A 31 -4.70 15.06 8.46
C LEU A 31 -3.99 15.35 9.78
N ARG A 32 -3.76 16.63 10.13
CA ARG A 32 -3.02 16.95 11.35
C ARG A 32 -3.76 16.41 12.57
N GLY A 33 -3.00 15.75 13.46
CA GLY A 33 -3.53 15.07 14.64
C GLY A 33 -4.25 13.75 14.36
N LYS A 34 -4.22 13.23 13.12
CA LYS A 34 -4.69 11.88 12.79
C LYS A 34 -3.59 10.86 13.04
N THR A 35 -4.00 9.60 13.18
CA THR A 35 -3.09 8.46 13.33
C THR A 35 -2.96 7.72 12.00
N LEU A 36 -1.74 7.68 11.48
CA LEU A 36 -1.34 6.88 10.33
C LEU A 36 -0.81 5.54 10.82
N GLY A 37 -1.42 4.45 10.35
CA GLY A 37 -0.94 3.10 10.53
C GLY A 37 -0.21 2.59 9.30
N ILE A 38 0.93 1.96 9.50
CA ILE A 38 1.75 1.37 8.44
C ILE A 38 1.87 -0.13 8.69
N ILE A 39 1.40 -0.96 7.77
CA ILE A 39 1.68 -2.40 7.77
C ILE A 39 2.90 -2.65 6.88
N GLY A 40 4.02 -3.07 7.48
CA GLY A 40 5.31 -3.23 6.80
C GLY A 40 6.15 -1.95 6.81
N LEU A 41 7.15 -1.89 7.69
CA LEU A 41 8.10 -0.79 7.83
C LEU A 41 9.40 -1.07 7.05
N GLY A 42 9.24 -1.66 5.85
CA GLY A 42 10.30 -1.92 4.89
C GLY A 42 10.80 -0.65 4.20
N ARG A 43 11.32 -0.76 2.96
CA ARG A 43 11.82 0.40 2.20
C ARG A 43 10.73 1.44 1.93
N ILE A 44 9.59 1.00 1.38
CA ILE A 44 8.46 1.86 1.01
C ILE A 44 7.78 2.42 2.26
N GLY A 45 7.42 1.57 3.23
CA GLY A 45 6.79 2.02 4.48
C GLY A 45 7.64 3.04 5.26
N SER A 46 8.96 2.84 5.31
CA SER A 46 9.87 3.83 5.92
C SER A 46 9.87 5.17 5.18
N TYR A 47 9.78 5.15 3.85
CA TYR A 47 9.72 6.37 3.04
C TYR A 47 8.39 7.10 3.24
N VAL A 48 7.27 6.36 3.25
CA VAL A 48 5.95 6.89 3.55
C VAL A 48 5.92 7.52 4.95
N ALA A 49 6.49 6.87 5.96
CA ALA A 49 6.60 7.46 7.30
C ALA A 49 7.30 8.82 7.28
N LYS A 50 8.46 8.92 6.60
CA LYS A 50 9.20 10.19 6.45
C LYS A 50 8.38 11.26 5.72
N LEU A 51 7.72 10.92 4.63
CA LEU A 51 6.89 11.85 3.85
C LEU A 51 5.68 12.36 4.64
N MET A 52 5.15 11.54 5.54
CA MET A 52 3.94 11.88 6.29
C MET A 52 4.22 12.72 7.55
N LYS A 53 5.45 12.73 8.08
CA LYS A 53 5.80 13.53 9.27
C LYS A 53 5.39 15.01 9.19
N PRO A 54 5.67 15.76 8.10
CA PRO A 54 5.31 17.19 8.04
C PRO A 54 3.80 17.45 8.08
N PHE A 55 2.96 16.44 7.84
CA PHE A 55 1.52 16.55 7.95
C PHE A 55 1.03 16.55 9.42
N GLY A 56 1.92 16.31 10.39
CA GLY A 56 1.61 16.32 11.81
C GLY A 56 0.70 15.17 12.23
N VAL A 57 0.88 13.99 11.62
CA VAL A 57 0.21 12.74 12.00
C VAL A 57 1.00 12.01 13.08
N ARG A 58 0.33 11.27 13.96
CA ARG A 58 0.97 10.23 14.78
C ARG A 58 1.19 9.00 13.89
N ILE A 59 2.37 8.38 13.93
CA ILE A 59 2.68 7.23 13.07
C ILE A 59 2.86 5.97 13.93
N LEU A 60 1.99 5.00 13.70
CA LEU A 60 2.08 3.66 14.24
C LEU A 60 2.48 2.69 13.11
N ALA A 61 3.25 1.66 13.43
CA ALA A 61 3.59 0.62 12.46
C ALA A 61 3.50 -0.78 13.06
N TYR A 62 3.02 -1.72 12.25
CA TYR A 62 3.10 -3.15 12.52
C TYR A 62 4.05 -3.80 11.50
N ASP A 63 5.16 -4.32 12.00
CA ASP A 63 6.12 -5.13 11.23
C ASP A 63 6.86 -6.05 12.20
N PRO A 64 6.57 -7.37 12.21
CA PRO A 64 7.15 -8.30 13.17
C PRO A 64 8.63 -8.59 12.92
N TYR A 65 9.18 -8.16 11.78
CA TYR A 65 10.56 -8.47 11.37
C TYR A 65 11.52 -7.28 11.51
N ILE A 66 11.01 -6.08 11.80
CA ILE A 66 11.82 -4.87 11.88
C ILE A 66 12.31 -4.61 13.31
N PRO A 67 13.60 -4.32 13.51
CA PRO A 67 14.14 -3.94 14.81
C PRO A 67 13.56 -2.61 15.31
N LYS A 68 13.32 -2.51 16.62
CA LYS A 68 12.74 -1.31 17.26
C LYS A 68 13.59 -0.05 17.02
N GLU A 69 14.89 -0.21 16.94
CA GLU A 69 15.87 0.84 16.69
C GLU A 69 15.58 1.56 15.36
N LYS A 70 15.16 0.82 14.33
CA LYS A 70 14.80 1.40 13.04
C LYS A 70 13.54 2.26 13.15
N ALA A 71 12.52 1.78 13.88
CA ALA A 71 11.29 2.53 14.10
C ALA A 71 11.56 3.82 14.89
N LEU A 72 12.41 3.76 15.93
CA LEU A 72 12.83 4.91 16.72
C LEU A 72 13.52 5.98 15.86
N LEU A 73 14.46 5.59 14.99
CA LEU A 73 15.12 6.52 14.05
C LEU A 73 14.13 7.21 13.09
N LEU A 74 13.00 6.57 12.83
CA LEU A 74 11.94 7.10 11.99
C LEU A 74 10.87 7.85 12.79
N ASP A 75 10.98 7.97 14.12
CA ASP A 75 9.93 8.52 15.00
C ASP A 75 8.57 7.83 14.75
N VAL A 76 8.62 6.50 14.68
CA VAL A 76 7.47 5.62 14.46
C VAL A 76 7.32 4.73 15.69
N GLU A 77 6.09 4.61 16.19
CA GLU A 77 5.76 3.70 17.27
C GLU A 77 5.47 2.31 16.71
N LEU A 78 6.33 1.34 17.03
CA LEU A 78 6.15 -0.04 16.61
C LEU A 78 5.18 -0.76 17.55
N VAL A 79 4.03 -1.19 17.03
CA VAL A 79 3.04 -1.97 17.75
C VAL A 79 3.35 -3.47 17.65
N LYS A 80 3.00 -4.23 18.70
CA LYS A 80 3.23 -5.68 18.73
C LYS A 80 2.11 -6.49 18.07
N ASP A 81 0.88 -5.99 18.15
CA ASP A 81 -0.32 -6.65 17.65
C ASP A 81 -0.96 -5.80 16.55
N LEU A 82 -1.31 -6.43 15.43
CA LEU A 82 -2.06 -5.81 14.35
C LEU A 82 -3.41 -5.27 14.84
N LYS A 83 -4.09 -5.98 15.75
CA LYS A 83 -5.42 -5.57 16.24
C LYS A 83 -5.37 -4.25 16.99
N ASP A 84 -4.29 -3.99 17.72
CA ASP A 84 -4.10 -2.72 18.43
C ASP A 84 -3.83 -1.56 17.47
N LEU A 85 -3.05 -1.81 16.41
CA LEU A 85 -2.89 -0.84 15.31
C LEU A 85 -4.24 -0.47 14.71
N LEU A 86 -5.06 -1.47 14.33
CA LEU A 86 -6.30 -1.24 13.59
C LEU A 86 -7.31 -0.38 14.36
N LYS A 87 -7.39 -0.54 15.69
CA LYS A 87 -8.29 0.26 16.54
C LYS A 87 -7.91 1.74 16.60
N GLU A 88 -6.62 2.06 16.45
CA GLU A 88 -6.10 3.41 16.66
C GLU A 88 -5.99 4.25 15.38
N VAL A 89 -5.98 3.63 14.21
CA VAL A 89 -5.63 4.31 12.96
C VAL A 89 -6.83 5.00 12.31
N ASP A 90 -6.60 6.21 11.80
CA ASP A 90 -7.53 6.92 10.92
C ASP A 90 -7.19 6.68 9.44
N ILE A 91 -5.93 6.32 9.16
CA ILE A 91 -5.44 5.98 7.82
C ILE A 91 -4.56 4.75 7.97
N LEU A 92 -4.88 3.67 7.27
CA LEU A 92 -4.04 2.48 7.20
C LEU A 92 -3.41 2.39 5.82
N THR A 93 -2.10 2.21 5.73
CA THR A 93 -1.38 1.99 4.46
C THR A 93 -0.56 0.72 4.52
N ILE A 94 -0.65 -0.09 3.45
CA ILE A 94 -0.05 -1.43 3.39
C ILE A 94 1.17 -1.41 2.47
N HIS A 95 2.29 -1.87 3.01
CA HIS A 95 3.58 -1.99 2.33
C HIS A 95 4.29 -3.32 2.66
N ALA A 96 3.53 -4.33 3.11
CA ALA A 96 4.02 -5.69 3.34
C ALA A 96 4.10 -6.49 2.03
N ILE A 97 4.96 -7.51 2.02
CA ILE A 97 4.98 -8.50 0.95
C ILE A 97 3.82 -9.49 1.12
N LEU A 98 3.36 -10.09 0.02
CA LEU A 98 2.39 -11.18 0.07
C LEU A 98 3.10 -12.49 0.42
N THR A 99 2.69 -13.11 1.52
CA THR A 99 3.09 -14.42 2.01
C THR A 99 1.84 -15.18 2.46
N GLU A 100 1.99 -16.41 2.94
CA GLU A 100 0.85 -17.13 3.52
C GLU A 100 0.34 -16.45 4.81
N GLU A 101 1.22 -15.82 5.58
CA GLU A 101 0.85 -15.09 6.80
C GLU A 101 0.16 -13.75 6.51
N THR A 102 0.47 -13.09 5.39
CA THR A 102 -0.14 -11.80 5.04
C THR A 102 -1.34 -11.94 4.11
N ARG A 103 -1.59 -13.13 3.56
CA ARG A 103 -2.77 -13.41 2.73
C ARG A 103 -4.03 -13.23 3.56
N HIS A 104 -4.92 -12.35 3.10
CA HIS A 104 -6.15 -11.96 3.76
C HIS A 104 -5.97 -11.55 5.23
N MET A 105 -4.79 -11.00 5.58
CA MET A 105 -4.53 -10.52 6.92
C MET A 105 -5.48 -9.38 7.32
N ILE A 106 -6.05 -8.67 6.34
CA ILE A 106 -7.16 -7.74 6.55
C ILE A 106 -8.44 -8.41 6.03
N SER A 107 -9.15 -9.06 6.93
CA SER A 107 -10.42 -9.74 6.67
C SER A 107 -11.61 -8.98 7.30
N GLU A 108 -12.79 -9.60 7.33
CA GLU A 108 -13.98 -9.05 7.99
C GLU A 108 -13.73 -8.74 9.47
N GLU A 109 -12.94 -9.56 10.19
CA GLU A 109 -12.63 -9.31 11.60
C GLU A 109 -11.81 -8.02 11.76
N GLU A 110 -10.74 -7.87 10.99
CA GLU A 110 -9.85 -6.71 11.03
C GLU A 110 -10.56 -5.43 10.60
N LEU A 111 -11.38 -5.49 9.55
CA LEU A 111 -12.13 -4.34 9.05
C LEU A 111 -13.14 -3.82 10.09
N LYS A 112 -13.71 -4.69 10.93
CA LYS A 112 -14.61 -4.28 12.02
C LYS A 112 -13.90 -3.66 13.22
N LEU A 113 -12.60 -3.91 13.39
CA LEU A 113 -11.80 -3.29 14.44
C LEU A 113 -11.41 -1.85 14.10
N MET A 114 -11.41 -1.51 12.82
CA MET A 114 -11.06 -0.16 12.36
C MET A 114 -12.10 0.87 12.78
N LYS A 115 -11.66 2.13 12.90
CA LYS A 115 -12.59 3.23 13.15
C LYS A 115 -13.53 3.42 11.96
N LYS A 116 -14.78 3.80 12.24
CA LYS A 116 -15.77 4.14 11.20
C LYS A 116 -15.32 5.20 10.21
N ASN A 117 -14.50 6.14 10.67
CA ASN A 117 -13.96 7.23 9.85
C ASN A 117 -12.60 6.89 9.18
N ALA A 118 -12.09 5.66 9.37
CA ALA A 118 -10.80 5.26 8.85
C ALA A 118 -10.85 5.01 7.34
N ILE A 119 -9.73 5.25 6.67
CA ILE A 119 -9.52 4.84 5.28
C ILE A 119 -8.36 3.84 5.17
N ILE A 120 -8.45 2.93 4.21
CA ILE A 120 -7.38 1.97 3.89
C ILE A 120 -6.76 2.27 2.53
N VAL A 121 -5.44 2.11 2.42
CA VAL A 121 -4.68 2.29 1.19
C VAL A 121 -3.84 1.04 0.94
N ASN A 122 -4.03 0.41 -0.22
CA ASN A 122 -3.24 -0.75 -0.62
C ASN A 122 -2.57 -0.52 -1.97
N THR A 123 -1.25 -0.39 -1.94
CA THR A 123 -0.38 -0.35 -3.13
C THR A 123 0.67 -1.47 -3.08
N ALA A 124 0.42 -2.51 -2.28
CA ALA A 124 1.33 -3.63 -2.08
C ALA A 124 0.91 -4.82 -2.94
N ARG A 125 -0.01 -5.67 -2.46
CA ARG A 125 -0.59 -6.80 -3.20
C ARG A 125 -2.07 -6.94 -2.84
N GLY A 126 -2.90 -7.28 -3.82
CA GLY A 126 -4.36 -7.32 -3.62
C GLY A 126 -4.78 -8.32 -2.55
N ALA A 127 -4.30 -9.57 -2.65
CA ALA A 127 -4.63 -10.66 -1.73
C ALA A 127 -4.15 -10.49 -0.27
N ILE A 128 -3.64 -9.32 0.11
CA ILE A 128 -3.42 -8.98 1.52
C ILE A 128 -4.75 -8.61 2.20
N ILE A 129 -5.68 -8.02 1.43
CA ILE A 129 -7.04 -7.71 1.87
C ILE A 129 -7.98 -8.73 1.23
N ASP A 130 -8.93 -9.27 2.00
CA ASP A 130 -10.07 -10.01 1.44
C ASP A 130 -11.01 -8.99 0.73
N GLU A 131 -11.07 -9.02 -0.60
CA GLU A 131 -11.84 -8.05 -1.38
C GLU A 131 -13.35 -8.13 -1.10
N ARG A 132 -13.87 -9.31 -0.77
CA ARG A 132 -15.29 -9.49 -0.47
C ARG A 132 -15.63 -8.87 0.88
N ALA A 133 -14.76 -9.09 1.87
CA ALA A 133 -14.88 -8.45 3.18
C ALA A 133 -14.75 -6.93 3.06
N LEU A 134 -13.82 -6.43 2.24
CA LEU A 134 -13.67 -5.00 1.98
C LEU A 134 -14.92 -4.39 1.34
N TYR A 135 -15.47 -5.04 0.31
CA TYR A 135 -16.71 -4.60 -0.33
C TYR A 135 -17.84 -4.49 0.70
N LYS A 136 -18.03 -5.52 1.52
CA LYS A 136 -19.03 -5.52 2.61
C LYS A 136 -18.78 -4.39 3.61
N ALA A 137 -17.54 -4.17 4.03
CA ALA A 137 -17.16 -3.11 4.96
C ALA A 137 -17.50 -1.71 4.43
N LEU A 138 -17.33 -1.47 3.13
CA LEU A 138 -17.67 -0.19 2.48
C LEU A 138 -19.19 0.01 2.40
N LYS A 139 -19.93 -1.05 2.04
CA LYS A 139 -21.41 -1.03 1.96
C LYS A 139 -22.06 -0.83 3.33
N GLU A 140 -21.54 -1.50 4.36
CA GLU A 140 -22.07 -1.44 5.73
C GLU A 140 -21.48 -0.29 6.56
N ASN A 141 -20.60 0.54 6.00
CA ASN A 141 -19.97 1.69 6.67
C ASN A 141 -19.15 1.30 7.92
N TRP A 142 -18.46 0.16 7.87
CA TRP A 142 -17.49 -0.19 8.91
C TRP A 142 -16.25 0.71 8.83
N ILE A 143 -15.90 1.16 7.62
CA ILE A 143 -14.84 2.13 7.33
C ILE A 143 -15.35 3.22 6.37
N ALA A 144 -14.64 4.34 6.29
CA ALA A 144 -15.04 5.48 5.46
C ALA A 144 -14.68 5.32 3.98
N GLY A 145 -13.66 4.53 3.65
CA GLY A 145 -13.25 4.32 2.27
C GLY A 145 -11.98 3.51 2.09
N ALA A 146 -11.69 3.16 0.84
CA ALA A 146 -10.50 2.44 0.42
C ALA A 146 -9.89 3.04 -0.85
N ALA A 147 -8.56 3.02 -0.96
CA ALA A 147 -7.83 3.34 -2.18
C ALA A 147 -6.92 2.17 -2.55
N LEU A 148 -7.15 1.57 -3.72
CA LEU A 148 -6.48 0.34 -4.16
C LEU A 148 -5.78 0.57 -5.49
N ASP A 149 -4.51 0.21 -5.55
CA ASP A 149 -3.76 0.10 -6.81
C ASP A 149 -3.62 -1.35 -7.27
N VAL A 150 -3.94 -2.32 -6.41
CA VAL A 150 -3.68 -3.75 -6.63
C VAL A 150 -4.90 -4.58 -6.28
N PHE A 151 -5.09 -5.70 -6.96
CA PHE A 151 -6.27 -6.56 -6.84
C PHE A 151 -5.88 -8.04 -6.67
N GLU A 152 -6.77 -8.84 -6.09
CA GLU A 152 -6.58 -10.30 -5.94
C GLU A 152 -6.43 -10.98 -7.30
N LYS A 153 -7.20 -10.52 -8.28
CA LYS A 153 -7.13 -10.92 -9.68
C LYS A 153 -6.99 -9.67 -10.54
N GLU A 154 -5.96 -9.64 -11.38
CA GLU A 154 -5.70 -8.53 -12.30
C GLU A 154 -5.81 -9.05 -13.74
N PRO A 155 -6.73 -8.51 -14.58
CA PRO A 155 -7.66 -7.41 -14.29
C PRO A 155 -8.86 -7.83 -13.40
N PRO A 156 -9.43 -6.90 -12.59
CA PRO A 156 -10.44 -7.20 -11.56
C PRO A 156 -11.88 -7.27 -12.13
N ASN A 157 -12.06 -7.85 -13.32
CA ASN A 157 -13.32 -7.79 -14.08
C ASN A 157 -14.55 -8.30 -13.30
N ASP A 158 -14.34 -9.26 -12.40
CA ASP A 158 -15.41 -9.91 -11.64
C ASP A 158 -15.53 -9.37 -10.19
N SER A 159 -14.74 -8.35 -9.83
CA SER A 159 -14.68 -7.87 -8.45
C SER A 159 -15.90 -7.00 -8.11
N PRO A 160 -16.64 -7.29 -7.02
CA PRO A 160 -17.77 -6.47 -6.58
C PRO A 160 -17.35 -5.05 -6.19
N LEU A 161 -16.06 -4.84 -5.89
CA LEU A 161 -15.49 -3.53 -5.62
C LEU A 161 -15.73 -2.54 -6.77
N LEU A 162 -15.77 -3.01 -8.03
CA LEU A 162 -16.05 -2.15 -9.19
C LEU A 162 -17.44 -1.50 -9.15
N MET A 163 -18.36 -1.99 -8.32
CA MET A 163 -19.69 -1.42 -8.13
C MET A 163 -19.74 -0.33 -7.05
N GLU A 164 -18.67 -0.13 -6.28
CA GLU A 164 -18.63 0.88 -5.21
C GLU A 164 -18.36 2.27 -5.78
N GLY A 165 -19.00 3.27 -5.18
CA GLY A 165 -18.94 4.67 -5.64
C GLY A 165 -17.85 5.48 -4.96
N ASP A 166 -18.23 6.65 -4.44
CA ASP A 166 -17.31 7.68 -3.93
C ASP A 166 -16.38 7.26 -2.76
N LYS A 167 -16.62 6.09 -2.16
CA LYS A 167 -15.80 5.55 -1.06
C LYS A 167 -14.60 4.74 -1.54
N LEU A 168 -14.52 4.43 -2.82
CA LEU A 168 -13.48 3.60 -3.40
C LEU A 168 -12.73 4.38 -4.48
N LEU A 169 -11.40 4.39 -4.38
CA LEU A 169 -10.51 4.91 -5.41
C LEU A 169 -9.69 3.75 -5.96
N LEU A 170 -9.66 3.61 -7.28
CA LEU A 170 -8.98 2.50 -7.95
C LEU A 170 -7.92 3.03 -8.92
N SER A 171 -6.78 2.36 -9.01
CA SER A 171 -5.79 2.53 -10.06
C SER A 171 -5.26 1.18 -10.56
N PRO A 172 -4.84 1.07 -11.83
CA PRO A 172 -4.57 -0.22 -12.47
C PRO A 172 -3.13 -0.72 -12.26
N HIS A 173 -2.67 -0.86 -11.03
CA HIS A 173 -1.33 -1.34 -10.67
C HIS A 173 -0.20 -0.48 -11.26
N VAL A 174 -0.30 0.83 -11.05
CA VAL A 174 0.59 1.84 -11.64
C VAL A 174 1.21 2.77 -10.60
N ALA A 175 1.06 2.52 -9.30
CA ALA A 175 1.61 3.41 -8.25
C ALA A 175 3.14 3.57 -8.34
N GLY A 176 3.84 2.59 -8.92
CA GLY A 176 5.28 2.66 -9.16
C GLY A 176 5.69 3.20 -10.54
N LEU A 177 4.73 3.44 -11.45
CA LEU A 177 5.03 3.79 -12.84
C LEU A 177 5.32 5.29 -12.96
N SER A 178 6.54 5.60 -13.39
CA SER A 178 7.01 6.95 -13.76
C SER A 178 8.17 6.82 -14.75
N GLU A 179 8.41 7.86 -15.55
CA GLU A 179 9.53 7.88 -16.51
C GLU A 179 10.88 7.67 -15.81
N GLU A 180 11.07 8.31 -14.65
CA GLU A 180 12.28 8.15 -13.84
C GLU A 180 12.42 6.72 -13.32
N MET A 181 11.34 6.11 -12.85
CA MET A 181 11.39 4.72 -12.39
C MET A 181 11.73 3.76 -13.54
N GLU A 182 11.07 3.91 -14.69
CA GLU A 182 11.30 3.05 -15.86
C GLU A 182 12.77 3.11 -16.29
N ARG A 183 13.35 4.31 -16.33
CA ARG A 183 14.76 4.52 -16.62
C ARG A 183 15.67 3.83 -15.60
N GLU A 184 15.46 4.07 -14.30
CA GLU A 184 16.28 3.48 -13.24
C GLU A 184 16.17 1.95 -13.21
N LEU A 185 14.96 1.40 -13.41
CA LEU A 185 14.73 -0.04 -13.50
C LEU A 185 15.47 -0.65 -14.68
N THR A 186 15.37 0.00 -15.86
CA THR A 186 16.06 -0.44 -17.07
C THR A 186 17.57 -0.49 -16.84
N LEU A 187 18.15 0.56 -16.25
CA LEU A 187 19.58 0.60 -15.92
C LEU A 187 19.96 -0.50 -14.92
N ALA A 188 19.17 -0.70 -13.87
CA ALA A 188 19.41 -1.74 -12.88
C ALA A 188 19.37 -3.15 -13.51
N GLN A 189 18.41 -3.42 -14.40
CA GLN A 189 18.29 -4.70 -15.10
C GLN A 189 19.47 -4.94 -16.04
N VAL A 190 19.86 -3.94 -16.84
CA VAL A 190 21.03 -4.03 -17.73
C VAL A 190 22.30 -4.31 -16.92
N ASN A 191 22.50 -3.60 -15.81
CA ASN A 191 23.64 -3.82 -14.92
C ASN A 191 23.66 -5.24 -14.32
N CYS A 192 22.50 -5.78 -13.93
CA CYS A 192 22.37 -7.17 -13.48
C CYS A 192 22.80 -8.16 -14.58
N CYS A 193 22.35 -7.94 -15.82
CA CYS A 193 22.74 -8.77 -16.97
C CYS A 193 24.26 -8.69 -17.28
N LEU A 194 24.86 -7.50 -17.18
CA LEU A 194 26.30 -7.31 -17.42
C LEU A 194 27.15 -7.98 -16.33
N LYS A 195 26.81 -7.78 -15.04
CA LYS A 195 27.43 -8.50 -13.92
C LYS A 195 27.33 -9.99 -14.13
N ALA A 196 26.13 -10.44 -14.52
CA ALA A 196 25.91 -11.84 -14.75
C ALA A 196 26.83 -12.38 -15.87
N LYS A 197 26.93 -11.69 -17.01
CA LYS A 197 27.83 -12.06 -18.12
C LYS A 197 29.31 -12.15 -17.69
N GLN A 198 29.73 -11.36 -16.71
CA GLN A 198 31.09 -11.36 -16.15
C GLN A 198 31.31 -12.44 -15.07
N GLY A 199 30.32 -13.27 -14.76
CA GLY A 199 30.38 -14.25 -13.68
C GLY A 199 30.27 -13.63 -12.28
N LEU A 200 29.84 -12.37 -12.19
CA LEU A 200 29.59 -11.67 -10.93
C LEU A 200 28.12 -11.84 -10.52
N PRO A 201 27.82 -11.94 -9.21
CA PRO A 201 26.44 -11.99 -8.74
C PRO A 201 25.73 -10.64 -8.97
N PRO A 202 24.51 -10.62 -9.54
CA PRO A 202 23.69 -9.41 -9.59
C PRO A 202 23.36 -8.88 -8.19
N ASP A 203 23.25 -7.56 -8.04
CA ASP A 203 22.98 -6.92 -6.74
C ASP A 203 21.59 -7.27 -6.17
N SER A 204 20.63 -7.56 -7.05
CA SER A 204 19.25 -7.92 -6.72
C SER A 204 19.00 -9.44 -6.66
N THR A 205 20.05 -10.25 -6.48
CA THR A 205 19.90 -11.72 -6.44
C THR A 205 19.02 -12.15 -5.27
N LEU A 206 17.88 -12.78 -5.59
CA LEU A 206 16.92 -13.30 -4.59
C LEU A 206 17.20 -14.76 -4.19
N ASN A 207 17.93 -15.50 -5.03
CA ASN A 207 18.27 -16.90 -4.85
C ASN A 207 19.78 -17.14 -4.95
N PRO A 208 20.59 -16.68 -3.97
CA PRO A 208 22.06 -16.79 -4.01
C PRO A 208 22.57 -18.22 -4.22
N GLN A 209 21.85 -19.22 -3.71
CA GLN A 209 22.13 -20.65 -3.90
C GLN A 209 22.13 -21.11 -5.37
N ALA A 210 21.55 -20.33 -6.28
CA ALA A 210 21.56 -20.60 -7.72
C ALA A 210 22.85 -20.09 -8.41
N ILE A 211 23.61 -19.19 -7.77
CA ILE A 211 24.82 -18.58 -8.36
C ILE A 211 25.84 -19.66 -8.72
N ASP A 212 26.14 -20.57 -7.81
CA ASP A 212 27.16 -21.62 -8.01
C ASP A 212 26.78 -22.55 -9.17
N LYS A 213 25.48 -22.87 -9.32
CA LYS A 213 24.97 -23.74 -10.39
C LYS A 213 25.15 -23.17 -11.79
N TRP A 214 25.19 -21.84 -11.91
CA TRP A 214 25.32 -21.16 -13.19
C TRP A 214 26.76 -20.71 -13.48
N LYS A 215 27.59 -20.43 -12.46
CA LYS A 215 29.05 -20.27 -12.61
C LYS A 215 29.72 -21.53 -13.16
N ILE A 216 29.23 -22.72 -12.80
CA ILE A 216 29.75 -24.01 -13.29
C ILE A 216 29.51 -24.21 -14.81
N LYS A 217 28.58 -23.46 -15.44
CA LYS A 217 28.14 -23.68 -16.83
C LYS A 217 28.78 -22.77 -17.91
N LYS A 218 29.76 -21.91 -17.60
CA LYS A 218 30.55 -21.15 -18.60
C LYS A 218 31.99 -21.05 -18.07
N PHE A 219 33.02 -21.69 -18.65
CA PHE A 219 33.44 -21.73 -20.05
C PHE A 219 33.84 -23.14 -20.53
N LEU A 220 32.89 -23.94 -21.01
CA LEU A 220 33.20 -25.06 -21.90
C LEU A 220 32.43 -24.79 -23.21
N THR A 221 33.21 -24.68 -24.29
CA THR A 221 32.92 -24.27 -25.68
C THR A 221 32.64 -22.79 -25.90
#